data_AF-A0A7Y8SNW1-F1
#
_entry.id   AF-A0A7Y8SNW1-F1
#
_cell.length_a   1.000
_cell.length_b   1.000
_cell.length_c   1.000
_cell.angle_alpha   90.00
_cell.angle_beta   90.00
_cell.angle_gamma   90.00
#
_symmetry.space_group_name_H-M   'P 1'
#
loop_
_entity.id
_entity.type
_entity.pdbx_description
1 polymer ?
#
loop_
_entity_poly.entity_id
_entity_poly.type
_entity_poly.pdbx_seq_one_letter_code
_entity_poly.pdbx_strand_id
1 'polypeptide(L)'
;AAQTKLGWRGKHTLLLNREAGSYFFLGEIYLGLPLAPDEPASAHCGTCTACLEACPTGAFVAPYVLDARRCISYLTIEHKGSIPVELRPLMGNRIYGCDDCQLVCPWNREAPHAALPDFDPRHGLDSATLAELFSWDENTFLKRMEGSSIRRIGHERWLRNIAVALGNAPGSPVTLAALESRSQHPSPLVREHVEWALRQHYG
;
A
#
# COMPACT_ATOMS: atom_id res chain seq x y z
N ALA A 1 10.98 18.05 5.69
CA ALA A 1 10.01 17.71 6.77
C ALA A 1 10.67 17.32 8.10
N ALA A 2 11.54 16.30 8.19
CA ALA A 2 12.21 15.95 9.46
C ALA A 2 13.26 16.98 9.94
N GLN A 3 13.64 17.91 9.08
CA GLN A 3 14.54 19.04 9.38
C GLN A 3 13.78 20.26 9.91
N THR A 4 12.48 20.12 10.20
CA THR A 4 11.65 21.16 10.81
C THR A 4 10.99 20.62 12.07
N LYS A 5 10.26 21.46 12.81
CA LYS A 5 9.52 21.06 14.01
C LYS A 5 8.31 20.17 13.74
N LEU A 6 8.04 19.82 12.48
CA LEU A 6 6.89 19.00 12.09
C LEU A 6 6.94 17.58 12.67
N GLY A 7 8.13 17.04 12.96
CA GLY A 7 8.24 15.71 13.50
C GLY A 7 9.63 15.10 13.35
N TRP A 8 9.75 13.83 13.73
CA TRP A 8 10.98 13.05 13.61
C TRP A 8 10.79 11.86 12.69
N ARG A 9 11.87 11.35 12.09
CA ARG A 9 11.80 10.16 11.25
C ARG A 9 11.62 8.91 12.14
N GLY A 10 10.59 8.12 11.89
CA GLY A 10 10.39 6.81 12.52
C GLY A 10 11.32 5.74 11.96
N LYS A 11 11.54 4.64 12.70
CA LYS A 11 12.34 3.50 12.21
C LYS A 11 11.75 2.86 10.94
N HIS A 12 10.43 2.98 10.74
CA HIS A 12 9.73 2.64 9.51
C HIS A 12 9.83 3.70 8.40
N THR A 13 10.74 4.66 8.53
CA THR A 13 11.10 5.71 7.56
C THR A 13 10.13 6.86 7.34
N LEU A 14 8.86 6.76 7.78
CA LEU A 14 7.90 7.87 7.70
C LEU A 14 8.17 8.95 8.77
N LEU A 15 7.61 10.13 8.56
CA LEU A 15 7.62 11.19 9.57
C LEU A 15 6.58 10.86 10.66
N LEU A 16 6.98 11.04 11.91
CA LEU A 16 6.13 10.92 13.08
C LEU A 16 5.99 12.29 13.74
N ASN A 17 4.75 12.61 14.09
CA ASN A 17 4.35 13.78 14.84
C ASN A 17 3.72 13.31 16.17
N ARG A 18 3.90 14.10 17.23
CA ARG A 18 3.43 13.74 18.57
C ARG A 18 1.90 13.72 18.69
N GLU A 19 1.22 14.57 17.93
CA GLU A 19 -0.24 14.74 17.97
C GLU A 19 -0.92 13.92 16.86
N ALA A 20 -0.33 13.86 15.66
CA ALA A 20 -0.94 13.23 14.49
C ALA A 20 -0.43 11.80 14.19
N GLY A 21 0.55 11.29 14.94
CA GLY A 21 1.21 10.04 14.60
C GLY A 21 1.92 10.12 13.24
N SER A 22 1.57 9.25 12.29
CA SER A 22 2.06 9.27 10.89
C SER A 22 0.93 9.38 9.86
N TYR A 23 -0.31 9.58 10.28
CA TYR A 23 -1.49 9.65 9.40
C TYR A 23 -1.73 11.08 8.91
N PHE A 24 -0.76 11.63 8.20
CA PHE A 24 -0.87 12.96 7.59
C PHE A 24 -0.09 13.04 6.29
N PHE A 25 -0.48 13.98 5.44
CA PHE A 25 0.21 14.26 4.18
C PHE A 25 1.29 15.31 4.37
N LEU A 26 2.36 15.19 3.58
CA LEU A 26 3.41 16.19 3.50
C LEU A 26 3.24 17.05 2.27
N GLY A 27 3.36 18.36 2.45
CA GLY A 27 3.44 19.35 1.39
C GLY A 27 4.54 20.35 1.70
N GLU A 28 5.12 20.93 0.66
CA GLU A 28 6.20 21.91 0.77
C GLU A 28 6.01 23.04 -0.24
N ILE A 29 6.30 24.28 0.17
CA ILE A 29 6.19 25.50 -0.64
C ILE A 29 7.56 26.16 -0.68
N TYR A 30 8.08 26.39 -1.88
CA TYR A 30 9.33 27.10 -2.09
C TYR A 30 9.07 28.61 -2.12
N LEU A 31 9.82 29.36 -1.30
CA LEU A 31 9.70 30.81 -1.18
C LEU A 31 11.05 31.47 -1.46
N GLY A 32 11.04 32.62 -2.11
CA GLY A 32 12.22 33.48 -2.29
C GLY A 32 12.54 34.35 -1.07
N LEU A 33 11.87 34.13 0.06
CA LEU A 33 12.03 34.90 1.29
C LEU A 33 13.07 34.23 2.19
N PRO A 34 14.01 34.98 2.79
CA PRO A 34 14.97 34.43 3.75
C PRO A 34 14.30 34.23 5.11
N LEU A 35 13.65 33.07 5.30
CA LEU A 35 13.05 32.67 6.57
C LEU A 35 14.10 31.98 7.46
N ALA A 36 14.05 32.23 8.77
CA ALA A 36 14.87 31.50 9.72
C ALA A 36 14.44 30.01 9.75
N PRO A 37 15.38 29.06 9.74
CA PRO A 37 15.05 27.64 9.82
C PRO A 37 14.54 27.28 11.22
N ASP A 38 13.65 26.29 11.25
CA ASP A 38 13.23 25.65 12.49
C ASP A 38 14.28 24.66 13.01
N GLU A 39 14.32 24.48 14.32
CA GLU A 39 15.08 23.38 14.93
C GLU A 39 14.40 22.02 14.68
N PRO A 40 15.14 20.97 14.31
CA PRO A 40 14.59 19.63 14.14
C PRO A 40 13.99 19.06 15.42
N ALA A 41 12.94 18.24 15.30
CA ALA A 41 12.40 17.51 16.45
C ALA A 41 13.35 16.39 16.90
N SER A 42 13.34 16.07 18.20
CA SER A 42 14.08 14.93 18.75
C SER A 42 13.48 13.58 18.32
N ALA A 43 14.32 12.56 18.19
CA ALA A 43 13.86 11.21 17.87
C ALA A 43 13.22 10.52 19.10
N HIS A 44 12.05 9.91 18.91
CA HIS A 44 11.29 9.28 20.02
C HIS A 44 11.00 7.78 19.83
N CYS A 45 11.66 7.10 18.89
CA CYS A 45 11.46 5.64 18.75
C CYS A 45 12.09 4.82 19.88
N GLY A 46 13.15 5.32 20.52
CA GLY A 46 13.89 4.59 21.56
C GLY A 46 14.31 3.18 21.11
N THR A 47 14.10 2.19 21.96
CA THR A 47 14.41 0.77 21.70
C THR A 47 13.35 0.04 20.88
N CYS A 48 12.18 0.63 20.61
CA CYS A 48 11.07 -0.02 19.91
C CYS A 48 11.46 -0.55 18.52
N THR A 49 11.06 -1.79 18.20
CA THR A 49 11.31 -2.48 16.92
C THR A 49 10.02 -2.99 16.25
N ALA A 50 8.84 -2.67 16.79
CA ALA A 50 7.56 -3.25 16.38
C ALA A 50 7.31 -3.19 14.86
N CYS A 51 7.57 -2.04 14.23
CA CYS A 51 7.40 -1.86 12.79
C CYS A 51 8.37 -2.68 11.92
N LEU A 52 9.55 -3.01 12.44
CA LEU A 52 10.55 -3.82 11.74
C LEU A 52 10.13 -5.29 11.77
N GLU A 53 9.67 -5.75 12.94
CA GLU A 53 9.21 -7.12 13.19
C GLU A 53 7.89 -7.45 12.48
N ALA A 54 6.96 -6.48 12.42
CA ALA A 54 5.66 -6.69 11.81
C ALA A 54 5.66 -6.65 10.27
N CYS A 55 6.75 -6.21 9.63
CA CYS A 55 6.81 -6.08 8.19
C CYS A 55 6.77 -7.47 7.52
N PRO A 56 5.70 -7.83 6.75
CA PRO A 56 5.51 -9.21 6.31
C PRO A 56 6.62 -9.73 5.40
N THR A 57 7.25 -8.83 4.65
CA THR A 57 8.31 -9.14 3.69
C THR A 57 9.70 -8.87 4.25
N GLY A 58 9.83 -8.41 5.50
CA GLY A 58 11.11 -7.98 6.07
C GLY A 58 11.78 -6.90 5.21
N ALA A 59 11.01 -5.93 4.74
CA ALA A 59 11.52 -4.87 3.87
C ALA A 59 12.48 -3.90 4.59
N PHE A 60 12.46 -3.85 5.93
CA PHE A 60 13.42 -3.07 6.69
C PHE A 60 14.67 -3.90 7.00
N VAL A 61 15.78 -3.61 6.31
CA VAL A 61 17.07 -4.29 6.52
C VAL A 61 17.82 -3.78 7.76
N ALA A 62 17.47 -2.58 8.22
CA ALA A 62 17.91 -1.97 9.46
C ALA A 62 16.93 -0.87 9.87
N PRO A 63 16.94 -0.37 11.12
CA PRO A 63 16.22 0.83 11.49
C PRO A 63 16.51 1.97 10.50
N TYR A 64 15.47 2.64 9.99
CA TYR A 64 15.56 3.75 9.03
C TYR A 64 16.02 3.37 7.61
N VAL A 65 16.21 2.08 7.31
CA VAL A 65 16.67 1.59 6.01
C VAL A 65 15.63 0.61 5.43
N LEU A 66 14.94 1.06 4.38
CA LEU A 66 13.91 0.29 3.68
C LEU A 66 14.46 -0.20 2.32
N ASP A 67 14.39 -1.51 2.07
CA ASP A 67 14.51 -2.06 0.71
C ASP A 67 13.15 -1.99 0.02
N ALA A 68 12.97 -0.98 -0.82
CA ALA A 68 11.73 -0.76 -1.55
C ALA A 68 11.32 -1.96 -2.42
N ARG A 69 12.26 -2.75 -2.92
CA ARG A 69 11.97 -3.92 -3.78
C ARG A 69 11.20 -5.02 -3.05
N ARG A 70 11.21 -4.99 -1.71
CA ARG A 70 10.46 -5.91 -0.84
C ARG A 70 9.23 -5.24 -0.22
N CYS A 71 9.13 -3.91 -0.25
CA CYS A 71 8.04 -3.17 0.37
C CYS A 71 6.73 -3.39 -0.41
N ILE A 72 5.69 -3.91 0.25
CA ILE A 72 4.37 -4.16 -0.37
C ILE A 72 3.79 -2.87 -0.95
N SER A 73 3.96 -1.73 -0.27
CA SER A 73 3.50 -0.42 -0.77
C SER A 73 4.19 -0.07 -2.10
N TYR A 74 5.52 -0.20 -2.19
CA TYR A 74 6.24 0.00 -3.46
C TYR A 74 5.80 -0.99 -4.54
N LEU A 75 5.69 -2.28 -4.20
CA LEU A 75 5.31 -3.34 -5.15
C LEU A 75 3.92 -3.09 -5.76
N THR A 76 2.97 -2.61 -4.96
CA THR A 76 1.59 -2.36 -5.41
C THR A 76 1.41 -1.01 -6.11
N ILE A 77 2.20 0.01 -5.74
CA ILE A 77 2.00 1.40 -6.20
C ILE A 77 3.02 1.83 -7.27
N GLU A 78 4.30 1.51 -7.10
CA GLU A 78 5.39 2.04 -7.93
C GLU A 78 5.94 1.01 -8.91
N HIS A 79 6.08 -0.25 -8.49
CA HIS A 79 6.61 -1.31 -9.32
C HIS A 79 5.70 -1.59 -10.51
N LYS A 80 6.25 -1.49 -11.71
CA LYS A 80 5.51 -1.70 -12.97
C LYS A 80 5.51 -3.16 -13.43
N GLY A 81 6.49 -3.94 -12.99
CA GLY A 81 6.72 -5.30 -13.48
C GLY A 81 6.02 -6.39 -12.68
N SER A 82 6.49 -7.62 -12.89
CA SER A 82 6.05 -8.80 -12.14
C SER A 82 6.49 -8.73 -10.68
N ILE A 83 5.57 -9.06 -9.78
CA ILE A 83 5.87 -9.17 -8.35
C ILE A 83 6.64 -10.49 -8.15
N PRO A 84 7.82 -10.50 -7.49
CA PRO A 84 8.57 -11.72 -7.24
C PRO A 84 7.71 -12.81 -6.58
N VAL A 85 7.80 -14.04 -7.08
CA VAL A 85 6.90 -15.15 -6.70
C VAL A 85 6.96 -15.41 -5.20
N GLU A 86 8.14 -15.33 -4.60
CA GLU A 86 8.40 -15.53 -3.17
C GLU A 86 7.76 -14.46 -2.28
N LEU A 87 7.43 -13.29 -2.82
CA LEU A 87 6.78 -12.21 -2.07
C LEU A 87 5.25 -12.28 -2.15
N ARG A 88 4.68 -12.92 -3.19
CA ARG A 88 3.22 -12.95 -3.42
C ARG A 88 2.42 -13.52 -2.23
N PRO A 89 2.82 -14.65 -1.58
CA PRO A 89 2.13 -15.14 -0.39
C PRO A 89 2.12 -14.17 0.79
N LEU A 90 3.20 -13.39 0.93
CA LEU A 90 3.39 -12.47 2.06
C LEU A 90 2.56 -11.18 1.93
N MET A 91 1.98 -10.91 0.75
CA MET A 91 1.20 -9.70 0.52
C MET A 91 -0.20 -9.76 1.14
N GLY A 92 -0.73 -10.96 1.39
CA GLY A 92 -2.12 -11.13 1.85
C GLY A 92 -3.11 -10.54 0.85
N ASN A 93 -4.05 -9.72 1.34
CA ASN A 93 -5.09 -9.05 0.54
C ASN A 93 -4.77 -7.58 0.19
N ARG A 94 -3.50 -7.15 0.32
CA ARG A 94 -3.10 -5.75 0.06
C ARG A 94 -2.99 -5.48 -1.44
N ILE A 95 -4.00 -4.79 -1.99
CA ILE A 95 -4.08 -4.50 -3.43
C ILE A 95 -3.57 -3.11 -3.82
N TYR A 96 -3.40 -2.20 -2.86
CA TYR A 96 -2.84 -0.87 -3.07
C TYR A 96 -2.30 -0.32 -1.74
N GLY A 97 -0.99 -0.15 -1.63
CA GLY A 97 -0.36 0.28 -0.38
C GLY A 97 -0.22 -0.83 0.67
N CYS A 98 0.36 -0.48 1.80
CA CYS A 98 0.49 -1.33 2.98
C CYS A 98 0.73 -0.46 4.20
N ASP A 99 -0.14 -0.60 5.21
CA ASP A 99 -0.08 0.20 6.43
C ASP A 99 0.46 -0.57 7.64
N ASP A 100 0.89 -1.83 7.49
CA ASP A 100 1.26 -2.69 8.62
C ASP A 100 2.30 -2.05 9.56
N CYS A 101 3.32 -1.42 8.98
CA CYS A 101 4.37 -0.75 9.75
C CYS A 101 3.86 0.49 10.51
N GLN A 102 2.78 1.11 10.04
CA GLN A 102 2.09 2.20 10.70
C GLN A 102 1.07 1.67 11.73
N LEU A 103 0.28 0.66 11.40
CA LEU A 103 -0.75 0.08 12.27
C LEU A 103 -0.17 -0.42 13.61
N VAL A 104 1.05 -0.98 13.59
CA VAL A 104 1.73 -1.43 14.82
C VAL A 104 2.52 -0.33 15.53
N CYS A 105 2.64 0.86 14.94
CA CYS A 105 3.44 1.94 15.51
C CYS A 105 2.72 2.55 16.73
N PRO A 106 3.35 2.58 17.92
CA PRO A 106 2.68 3.07 19.13
C PRO A 106 2.30 4.56 19.06
N TRP A 107 2.99 5.34 18.21
CA TRP A 107 2.69 6.75 17.98
C TRP A 107 1.40 6.99 17.18
N ASN A 108 0.84 5.94 16.56
CA ASN A 108 -0.43 6.03 15.84
C ASN A 108 -1.64 5.63 16.70
N ARG A 109 -1.44 5.16 17.94
CA ARG A 109 -2.53 4.65 18.78
C ARG A 109 -3.62 5.71 19.02
N GLU A 110 -3.19 6.93 19.28
CA GLU A 110 -4.07 8.07 19.58
C GLU A 110 -4.15 9.05 18.40
N ALA A 111 -3.72 8.64 17.20
CA ALA A 111 -3.76 9.52 16.04
C ALA A 111 -5.21 9.83 15.67
N PRO A 112 -5.58 11.11 15.48
CA PRO A 112 -6.95 11.48 15.17
C PRO A 112 -7.35 11.02 13.77
N HIS A 113 -8.64 10.73 13.61
CA HIS A 113 -9.23 10.55 12.28
C HIS A 113 -9.26 11.87 11.52
N ALA A 114 -9.21 11.78 10.19
CA ALA A 114 -9.37 12.95 9.35
C ALA A 114 -10.76 13.59 9.56
N ALA A 115 -10.79 14.91 9.69
CA ALA A 115 -12.05 15.65 9.84
C ALA A 115 -12.67 16.08 8.49
N LEU A 116 -11.94 15.88 7.38
CA LEU A 116 -12.36 16.31 6.05
C LEU A 116 -13.04 15.14 5.31
N PRO A 117 -14.31 15.29 4.87
CA PRO A 117 -15.05 14.24 4.17
C PRO A 117 -14.38 13.75 2.87
N ASP A 118 -13.52 14.58 2.27
CA ASP A 118 -12.77 14.20 1.07
C ASP A 118 -11.87 12.98 1.27
N PHE A 119 -11.55 12.62 2.52
CA PHE A 119 -10.75 11.44 2.87
C PHE A 119 -11.58 10.19 3.19
N ASP A 120 -12.91 10.29 3.16
CA ASP A 120 -13.78 9.13 3.37
C ASP A 120 -13.65 8.12 2.21
N PRO A 121 -13.83 6.81 2.48
CA PRO A 121 -13.88 5.80 1.44
C PRO A 121 -14.93 6.15 0.37
N ARG A 122 -14.53 6.06 -0.90
CA ARG A 122 -15.41 6.35 -2.05
C ARG A 122 -15.78 5.07 -2.76
N HIS A 123 -16.89 5.10 -3.50
CA HIS A 123 -17.31 4.04 -4.42
C HIS A 123 -17.48 2.64 -3.79
N GLY A 124 -17.74 2.58 -2.48
CA GLY A 124 -17.93 1.32 -1.73
C GLY A 124 -16.66 0.48 -1.60
N LEU A 125 -15.46 1.08 -1.73
CA LEU A 125 -14.19 0.34 -1.66
C LEU A 125 -13.93 -0.33 -0.31
N ASP A 126 -14.59 0.14 0.75
CA ASP A 126 -14.57 -0.42 2.10
C ASP A 126 -15.43 -1.68 2.28
N SER A 127 -16.31 -1.98 1.32
CA SER A 127 -17.22 -3.13 1.35
C SER A 127 -17.13 -4.03 0.10
N ALA A 128 -16.43 -3.59 -0.94
CA ALA A 128 -16.27 -4.34 -2.19
C ALA A 128 -15.48 -5.64 -1.98
N THR A 129 -15.88 -6.68 -2.71
CA THR A 129 -15.14 -7.96 -2.71
C THR A 129 -14.00 -7.94 -3.74
N LEU A 130 -12.94 -8.73 -3.51
CA LEU A 130 -11.84 -8.85 -4.47
C LEU A 130 -12.33 -9.32 -5.86
N ALA A 131 -13.29 -10.25 -5.90
CA ALA A 131 -13.88 -10.74 -7.15
C ALA A 131 -14.64 -9.65 -7.90
N GLU A 132 -15.41 -8.80 -7.19
CA GLU A 132 -16.07 -7.64 -7.78
C GLU A 132 -15.04 -6.68 -8.38
N LEU A 133 -14.02 -6.31 -7.61
CA LEU A 133 -12.96 -5.39 -8.05
C LEU A 133 -12.18 -5.94 -9.25
N PHE A 134 -11.98 -7.26 -9.33
CA PHE A 134 -11.30 -7.94 -10.45
C PHE A 134 -12.15 -8.00 -11.73
N SER A 135 -13.47 -7.94 -11.58
CA SER A 135 -14.42 -7.97 -12.70
C SER A 135 -14.49 -6.65 -13.47
N TRP A 136 -14.02 -5.54 -12.88
CA TRP A 136 -14.06 -4.23 -13.53
C TRP A 136 -13.29 -4.26 -14.85
N ASP A 137 -13.86 -3.65 -15.88
CA ASP A 137 -13.12 -3.31 -17.09
C ASP A 137 -12.33 -2.00 -16.88
N GLU A 138 -11.46 -1.68 -17.85
CA GLU A 138 -10.61 -0.50 -17.74
C GLU A 138 -11.42 0.80 -17.65
N ASN A 139 -12.53 0.89 -18.39
CA ASN A 139 -13.40 2.08 -18.35
C ASN A 139 -14.05 2.26 -16.97
N THR A 140 -14.53 1.17 -16.37
CA THR A 140 -15.10 1.17 -15.02
C THR A 140 -14.05 1.55 -13.99
N PHE A 141 -12.84 0.98 -14.09
CA PHE A 141 -11.71 1.35 -13.22
C PHE A 141 -11.36 2.84 -13.34
N LEU A 142 -11.18 3.35 -14.55
CA LEU A 142 -10.81 4.75 -14.78
C LEU A 142 -11.88 5.73 -14.26
N LYS A 143 -13.15 5.39 -14.44
CA LYS A 143 -14.28 6.19 -13.96
C LYS A 143 -14.40 6.15 -12.44
N ARG A 144 -14.35 4.96 -11.84
CA ARG A 144 -14.48 4.81 -10.37
C ARG A 144 -13.27 5.35 -9.62
N MET A 145 -12.07 5.35 -10.21
CA MET A 145 -10.88 5.86 -9.55
C MET A 145 -10.62 7.35 -9.81
N GLU A 146 -11.54 8.07 -10.46
CA GLU A 146 -11.37 9.50 -10.70
C GLU A 146 -11.16 10.29 -9.40
N GLY A 147 -10.13 11.15 -9.38
CA GLY A 147 -9.73 11.89 -8.19
C GLY A 147 -9.04 11.06 -7.09
N SER A 148 -8.89 9.74 -7.27
CA SER A 148 -8.13 8.86 -6.37
C SER A 148 -6.69 8.68 -6.83
N SER A 149 -5.76 8.60 -5.87
CA SER A 149 -4.37 8.24 -6.15
C SER A 149 -4.23 6.85 -6.78
N ILE A 150 -5.19 5.94 -6.53
CA ILE A 150 -5.24 4.59 -7.11
C ILE A 150 -5.28 4.64 -8.64
N ARG A 151 -5.93 5.65 -9.25
CA ARG A 151 -6.02 5.75 -10.72
C ARG A 151 -4.65 5.72 -11.39
N ARG A 152 -3.61 6.24 -10.72
CA ARG A 152 -2.25 6.34 -11.26
C ARG A 152 -1.60 4.98 -11.53
N ILE A 153 -2.05 3.91 -10.87
CA ILE A 153 -1.45 2.59 -11.12
C ILE A 153 -1.88 2.00 -12.46
N GLY A 154 -3.05 2.41 -12.97
CA GLY A 154 -3.65 1.85 -14.19
C GLY A 154 -4.28 0.47 -13.96
N HIS A 155 -5.16 0.08 -14.88
CA HIS A 155 -5.98 -1.12 -14.74
C HIS A 155 -5.16 -2.42 -14.78
N GLU A 156 -4.08 -2.47 -15.56
CA GLU A 156 -3.21 -3.65 -15.64
C GLU A 156 -2.60 -4.00 -14.27
N ARG A 157 -2.08 -3.01 -13.54
CA ARG A 157 -1.51 -3.22 -12.20
C ARG A 157 -2.57 -3.46 -11.14
N TRP A 158 -3.75 -2.87 -11.31
CA TRP A 158 -4.92 -3.16 -10.47
C TRP A 158 -5.26 -4.66 -10.53
N LEU A 159 -5.42 -5.21 -11.73
CA LEU A 159 -5.65 -6.64 -11.93
C LEU A 159 -4.48 -7.49 -11.41
N ARG A 160 -3.22 -7.12 -11.72
CA ARG A 160 -2.04 -7.82 -11.20
C ARG A 160 -2.08 -7.96 -9.67
N ASN A 161 -2.36 -6.86 -8.95
CA ASN A 161 -2.38 -6.85 -7.50
C ASN A 161 -3.54 -7.69 -6.94
N ILE A 162 -4.73 -7.58 -7.53
CA ILE A 162 -5.89 -8.35 -7.09
C ILE A 162 -5.72 -9.84 -7.38
N ALA A 163 -5.07 -10.22 -8.48
CA ALA A 163 -4.76 -11.63 -8.75
C ALA A 163 -3.89 -12.22 -7.63
N VAL A 164 -2.89 -11.47 -7.13
CA VAL A 164 -2.11 -11.90 -5.96
C VAL A 164 -2.99 -12.08 -4.73
N ALA A 165 -3.86 -11.10 -4.45
CA ALA A 165 -4.79 -11.18 -3.32
C ALA A 165 -5.78 -12.35 -3.41
N LEU A 166 -6.30 -12.65 -4.61
CA LEU A 166 -7.18 -13.80 -4.86
C LEU A 166 -6.44 -15.14 -4.75
N GLY A 167 -5.15 -15.18 -5.08
CA GLY A 167 -4.30 -16.36 -4.85
C GLY A 167 -4.05 -16.63 -3.35
N ASN A 168 -4.05 -15.59 -2.51
CA ASN A 168 -3.91 -15.69 -1.07
C ASN A 168 -5.24 -15.90 -0.33
N ALA A 169 -6.38 -15.74 -1.02
CA ALA A 169 -7.70 -15.91 -0.44
C ALA A 169 -8.05 -17.41 -0.30
N PRO A 170 -8.99 -17.79 0.58
CA PRO A 170 -9.55 -19.13 0.57
C PRO A 170 -10.13 -19.50 -0.80
N GLY A 171 -9.91 -20.75 -1.21
CA GLY A 171 -10.48 -21.30 -2.43
C GLY A 171 -12.01 -21.30 -2.37
N SER A 172 -12.65 -20.71 -3.38
CA SER A 172 -14.11 -20.73 -3.54
C SER A 172 -14.48 -20.73 -5.03
N PRO A 173 -15.68 -21.21 -5.41
CA PRO A 173 -16.14 -21.11 -6.79
C PRO A 173 -16.10 -19.69 -7.35
N VAL A 174 -16.36 -18.68 -6.50
CA VAL A 174 -16.31 -17.26 -6.88
C VAL A 174 -14.87 -16.82 -7.15
N THR A 175 -13.93 -17.20 -6.30
CA THR A 175 -12.49 -16.89 -6.47
C THR A 175 -11.96 -17.50 -7.77
N LEU A 176 -12.26 -18.78 -8.01
CA LEU A 176 -11.81 -19.51 -9.20
C LEU A 176 -12.41 -18.91 -10.48
N ALA A 177 -13.73 -18.67 -10.50
CA ALA A 177 -14.39 -18.07 -11.65
C ALA A 177 -13.84 -16.66 -11.97
N ALA A 178 -13.55 -15.85 -10.94
CA ALA A 178 -12.93 -14.54 -11.12
C ALA A 178 -11.55 -14.67 -11.79
N LEU A 179 -10.68 -15.55 -11.30
CA LEU A 179 -9.35 -15.79 -11.87
C LEU A 179 -9.43 -16.34 -13.30
N GLU A 180 -10.26 -17.35 -13.54
CA GLU A 180 -10.46 -17.98 -14.86
C GLU A 180 -10.92 -16.96 -15.91
N SER A 181 -11.77 -16.00 -15.54
CA SER A 181 -12.26 -14.94 -16.44
C SER A 181 -11.16 -14.06 -17.05
N ARG A 182 -9.95 -14.06 -16.45
CA ARG A 182 -8.79 -13.29 -16.92
C ARG A 182 -7.60 -14.17 -17.33
N SER A 183 -7.76 -15.49 -17.39
CA SER A 183 -6.69 -16.44 -17.76
C SER A 183 -6.07 -16.15 -19.14
N GLN A 184 -6.86 -15.62 -20.08
CA GLN A 184 -6.45 -15.26 -21.44
C GLN A 184 -6.31 -13.74 -21.65
N HIS A 185 -6.15 -12.95 -20.58
CA HIS A 185 -6.02 -11.50 -20.68
C HIS A 185 -4.86 -11.10 -21.62
N PRO A 186 -4.96 -10.05 -22.47
CA PRO A 186 -3.91 -9.70 -23.44
C PRO A 186 -2.56 -9.33 -22.81
N SER A 187 -2.57 -8.78 -21.59
CA SER A 187 -1.34 -8.50 -20.84
C SER A 187 -0.65 -9.78 -20.33
N PRO A 188 0.62 -10.04 -20.69
CA PRO A 188 1.38 -11.17 -20.13
C PRO A 188 1.57 -11.05 -18.62
N LEU A 189 1.68 -9.82 -18.11
CA LEU A 189 1.84 -9.55 -16.68
C LEU A 189 0.61 -10.05 -15.89
N VAL A 190 -0.60 -9.74 -16.37
CA VAL A 190 -1.84 -10.19 -15.73
C VAL A 190 -1.95 -11.72 -15.81
N ARG A 191 -1.70 -12.32 -16.98
CA ARG A 191 -1.79 -13.79 -17.15
C ARG A 191 -0.87 -14.53 -16.19
N GLU A 192 0.38 -14.10 -16.05
CA GLU A 192 1.36 -14.73 -15.15
C GLU A 192 0.88 -14.73 -13.68
N HIS A 193 0.26 -13.64 -13.22
CA HIS A 193 -0.22 -13.53 -11.84
C HIS A 193 -1.51 -14.32 -11.64
N VAL A 194 -2.39 -14.35 -12.64
CA VAL A 194 -3.60 -15.20 -12.63
C VAL A 194 -3.23 -16.68 -12.60
N GLU A 195 -2.27 -17.11 -13.41
CA GLU A 195 -1.80 -18.50 -13.44
C GLU A 195 -1.19 -18.90 -12.09
N TRP A 196 -0.36 -18.03 -11.50
CA TRP A 196 0.16 -18.25 -10.17
C TRP A 196 -0.95 -18.38 -9.11
N ALA A 197 -1.95 -17.49 -9.17
CA ALA A 197 -3.07 -17.48 -8.24
C ALA A 197 -3.92 -18.75 -8.36
N LEU A 198 -4.25 -19.17 -9.59
CA LEU A 198 -4.95 -20.43 -9.86
C LEU A 198 -4.20 -21.64 -9.28
N ARG A 199 -2.87 -21.69 -9.44
CA ARG A 199 -2.04 -22.76 -8.85
C ARG A 199 -2.12 -22.83 -7.32
N GLN A 200 -2.44 -21.75 -6.62
CA GLN A 200 -2.61 -21.80 -5.16
C GLN A 200 -3.88 -22.57 -4.74
N HIS A 201 -4.84 -22.77 -5.65
CA HIS A 201 -6.13 -23.41 -5.36
C HIS A 201 -6.23 -24.87 -5.85
N TYR A 202 -5.27 -25.32 -6.66
CA TYR A 202 -5.23 -26.70 -7.19
C TYR A 202 -4.17 -27.57 -6.49
N GLY A 203 -3.64 -27.12 -5.35
CA GLY A 203 -2.66 -27.81 -4.51
C GLY A 203 -3.26 -28.35 -3.22
#